data_AF-A0A1Y1KB59-F1
#
_entry.id   AF-A0A1Y1KB59-F1
#
_cell.length_a   1.000
_cell.length_b   1.000
_cell.length_c   1.000
_cell.angle_alpha   90.00
_cell.angle_beta   90.00
_cell.angle_gamma   90.00
#
_symmetry.space_group_name_H-M   'P 1'
#
loop_
_entity.id
_entity.type
_entity.pdbx_description
1 polymer ?
#
loop_
_entity_poly.entity_id
_entity_poly.type
_entity_poly.pdbx_seq_one_letter_code
_entity_poly.pdbx_strand_id
1 'polypeptide(L)'
;MNSLAFCFVTALLLVFIKTSYSLQCWECTSDSYGRCADHFNTTLFPRQAFVYNAVTGNPRVVNCDGGSSQYGQYSYQRHVCMKRVETDRRLGRTTYSRHCHTLVGNERVGTCPTHITNPDIVVDFCEYCDTHECNGGLSVTSTMWSLIPAAMALVLLK
;
A
#
# COMPACT_ATOMS: atom_id res chain seq x y z
N MET A 1 2.30 -26.76 -35.12
CA MET A 1 1.99 -25.47 -34.45
C MET A 1 2.36 -24.35 -35.39
N ASN A 2 1.39 -23.55 -35.84
CA ASN A 2 1.62 -22.46 -36.78
C ASN A 2 2.57 -21.43 -36.16
N SER A 3 3.62 -21.02 -36.89
CA SER A 3 4.60 -20.02 -36.45
C SER A 3 3.93 -18.74 -35.92
N LEU A 4 2.78 -18.38 -36.50
CA LEU A 4 1.95 -17.25 -36.11
C LEU A 4 1.31 -17.40 -34.71
N ALA A 5 0.88 -18.62 -34.33
CA ALA A 5 0.32 -18.90 -33.01
C ALA A 5 1.41 -18.88 -31.93
N PHE A 6 2.62 -19.35 -32.26
CA PHE A 6 3.77 -19.28 -31.35
C PHE A 6 4.17 -17.82 -31.06
N CYS A 7 4.22 -16.96 -32.09
CA CYS A 7 4.47 -15.53 -31.93
C CYS A 7 3.39 -14.82 -31.10
N PHE A 8 2.11 -15.19 -31.28
CA PHE A 8 1.03 -14.61 -30.51
C PHE A 8 1.11 -14.97 -29.03
N VAL A 9 1.35 -16.25 -28.71
CA VAL A 9 1.52 -16.72 -27.33
C VAL A 9 2.75 -16.09 -26.67
N THR A 10 3.89 -16.00 -27.37
CA THR A 10 5.08 -15.33 -26.82
C THR A 10 4.85 -13.83 -26.61
N ALA A 11 4.19 -13.12 -27.53
CA ALA A 11 3.85 -11.72 -27.34
C ALA A 11 2.92 -11.51 -26.12
N LEU A 12 1.95 -12.40 -25.92
CA LEU A 12 1.05 -12.39 -24.75
C LEU A 12 1.82 -12.63 -23.44
N LEU A 13 2.77 -13.56 -23.43
CA LEU A 13 3.65 -13.81 -22.28
C LEU A 13 4.57 -12.62 -21.99
N LEU A 14 5.07 -11.92 -23.00
CA LEU A 14 5.88 -10.70 -22.83
C LEU A 14 5.08 -9.56 -22.20
N VAL A 15 3.78 -9.43 -22.49
CA VAL A 15 2.89 -8.47 -21.81
C VAL A 15 2.73 -8.79 -20.32
N PHE A 16 2.90 -10.06 -19.93
CA PHE A 16 2.89 -10.49 -18.54
C PHE A 16 4.25 -10.42 -17.84
N ILE A 17 5.32 -10.02 -18.53
CA ILE A 17 6.58 -9.66 -17.85
C ILE A 17 6.30 -8.38 -17.05
N LYS A 18 5.92 -8.58 -15.80
CA LYS A 18 5.81 -7.52 -14.81
C LYS A 18 7.22 -6.96 -14.61
N THR A 19 7.42 -5.71 -14.99
CA THR A 19 8.54 -4.92 -14.49
C THR A 19 8.50 -4.97 -12.96
N SER A 20 9.58 -5.48 -12.34
CA SER A 20 9.69 -5.57 -10.89
C SER A 20 9.95 -4.17 -10.33
N TYR A 21 8.89 -3.37 -10.22
CA TYR A 21 8.95 -2.15 -9.44
C TYR A 21 8.98 -2.53 -7.96
N SER A 22 9.78 -1.82 -7.19
CA SER A 22 9.72 -1.95 -5.75
C SER A 22 8.40 -1.47 -5.19
N LEU A 23 8.04 -2.02 -4.03
CA LEU A 23 6.79 -1.68 -3.38
C LEU A 23 6.75 -0.17 -3.16
N GLN A 24 5.64 0.43 -3.59
CA GLN A 24 5.38 1.86 -3.46
C GLN A 24 4.26 2.05 -2.46
N CYS A 25 4.41 2.97 -1.52
CA CYS A 25 3.41 3.24 -0.49
C CYS A 25 3.19 4.74 -0.34
N TRP A 26 2.01 5.11 0.13
CA TRP A 26 1.76 6.48 0.59
C TRP A 26 2.49 6.72 1.91
N GLU A 27 3.16 7.86 2.01
CA GLU A 27 3.83 8.35 3.20
C GLU A 27 3.22 9.68 3.63
N CYS A 28 2.68 9.73 4.85
CA CYS A 28 2.22 10.94 5.51
C CYS A 28 2.00 10.72 7.00
N THR A 29 2.01 11.82 7.76
CA THR A 29 1.54 11.86 9.15
C THR A 29 0.78 13.16 9.37
N SER A 30 -0.40 13.09 10.00
CA SER A 30 -1.12 14.28 10.44
C SER A 30 -1.90 14.04 11.72
N ASP A 31 -1.93 15.04 12.59
CA ASP A 31 -2.70 15.12 13.84
C ASP A 31 -4.15 15.64 13.63
N SER A 32 -4.56 15.77 12.37
CA SER A 32 -5.87 16.27 11.97
C SER A 32 -6.37 15.60 10.68
N TYR A 33 -7.70 15.59 10.51
CA TYR A 33 -8.43 14.92 9.42
C TYR A 33 -7.98 15.34 8.00
N GLY A 34 -7.46 16.56 7.83
CA GLY A 34 -7.36 17.19 6.50
C GLY A 34 -6.21 16.77 5.58
N ARG A 35 -5.18 16.05 6.03
CA ARG A 35 -4.01 15.74 5.17
C ARG A 35 -3.73 14.25 5.02
N CYS A 36 -3.61 13.53 6.13
CA CYS A 36 -3.36 12.09 6.10
C CYS A 36 -4.60 11.26 6.48
N ALA A 37 -5.72 11.84 6.93
CA ALA A 37 -6.94 11.02 7.05
C ALA A 37 -7.62 10.86 5.69
N ASP A 38 -7.98 11.97 5.05
CA ASP A 38 -8.99 12.03 3.98
C ASP A 38 -8.50 12.46 2.59
N HIS A 39 -7.18 12.53 2.32
CA HIS A 39 -6.67 12.91 0.98
C HIS A 39 -7.30 12.13 -0.18
N PHE A 40 -7.70 10.89 0.08
CA PHE A 40 -8.27 9.96 -0.89
C PHE A 40 -9.80 9.97 -0.91
N ASN A 41 -10.43 10.69 0.00
CA ASN A 41 -11.87 10.97 0.01
C ASN A 41 -12.11 12.35 -0.62
N THR A 42 -12.19 12.38 -1.95
CA THR A 42 -12.26 13.60 -2.77
C THR A 42 -13.56 14.40 -2.61
N THR A 43 -14.55 13.86 -1.88
CA THR A 43 -15.83 14.54 -1.63
C THR A 43 -15.71 15.80 -0.78
N LEU A 44 -14.61 15.94 -0.01
CA LEU A 44 -14.37 17.07 0.88
C LEU A 44 -13.44 18.16 0.30
N PHE A 45 -12.86 17.95 -0.89
CA PHE A 45 -11.75 18.79 -1.39
C PHE A 45 -11.96 19.49 -2.76
N PRO A 46 -13.05 20.23 -3.01
CA PRO A 46 -13.14 21.03 -4.24
C PRO A 46 -12.29 22.33 -4.23
N ARG A 47 -11.57 22.69 -3.15
CA ARG A 47 -10.99 24.06 -3.03
C ARG A 47 -9.56 24.23 -2.48
N GLN A 48 -8.81 23.17 -2.17
CA GLN A 48 -7.54 23.37 -1.45
C GLN A 48 -6.29 22.81 -2.13
N ALA A 49 -6.39 22.21 -3.33
CA ALA A 49 -5.25 21.63 -4.06
C ALA A 49 -4.09 22.61 -4.37
N PHE A 50 -4.27 23.93 -4.23
CA PHE A 50 -3.29 24.94 -4.66
C PHE A 50 -2.27 25.37 -3.58
N VAL A 51 -2.51 25.12 -2.29
CA VAL A 51 -1.72 25.73 -1.19
C VAL A 51 -0.72 24.75 -0.54
N TYR A 52 -0.78 23.46 -0.85
CA TYR A 52 -0.07 22.46 -0.05
C TYR A 52 1.41 22.26 -0.40
N ASN A 53 1.93 22.78 -1.52
CA ASN A 53 3.25 22.40 -2.06
C ASN A 53 4.51 22.75 -1.23
N ALA A 54 4.40 23.26 0.01
CA ALA A 54 5.57 23.68 0.80
C ALA A 54 5.60 23.19 2.27
N VAL A 55 4.67 22.33 2.71
CA VAL A 55 4.59 21.91 4.12
C VAL A 55 4.88 20.42 4.29
N THR A 56 5.79 20.10 5.21
CA THR A 56 6.04 18.74 5.72
C THR A 56 4.71 18.08 6.15
N GLY A 57 4.46 16.83 5.72
CA GLY A 57 3.25 16.07 6.09
C GLY A 57 2.19 15.89 5.00
N ASN A 58 2.43 16.35 3.77
CA ASN A 58 1.57 15.96 2.65
C ASN A 58 1.75 14.49 2.25
N PRO A 59 0.66 13.82 1.83
CA PRO A 59 0.74 12.52 1.18
C PRO A 59 1.65 12.55 -0.04
N ARG A 60 2.62 11.65 -0.06
CA ARG A 60 3.48 11.38 -1.23
C ARG A 60 3.65 9.88 -1.40
N VAL A 61 3.89 9.44 -2.63
CA VAL A 61 4.26 8.05 -2.90
C VAL A 61 5.77 7.91 -2.76
N VAL A 62 6.22 6.91 -2.01
CA VAL A 62 7.64 6.58 -1.82
C VAL A 62 7.90 5.12 -2.12
N ASN A 63 9.12 4.83 -2.60
CA ASN A 63 9.60 3.45 -2.76
C ASN A 63 10.08 2.91 -1.42
N CYS A 64 9.68 1.70 -1.04
CA CYS A 64 10.05 1.10 0.24
C CYS A 64 11.49 0.55 0.30
N ASP A 65 12.18 0.47 -0.83
CA ASP A 65 13.58 0.00 -0.89
C ASP A 65 14.57 0.93 -0.16
N GLY A 66 14.24 2.22 -0.03
CA GLY A 66 15.13 3.24 0.51
C GLY A 66 15.24 3.24 2.04
N GLY A 67 14.38 2.48 2.72
CA GLY A 67 14.31 2.39 4.18
C GLY A 67 15.10 1.20 4.72
N SER A 68 16.43 1.24 4.56
CA SER A 68 17.34 0.24 5.11
C SER A 68 17.17 0.11 6.62
N SER A 69 16.49 -0.95 7.05
CA SER A 69 16.75 -1.77 8.24
C SER A 69 17.67 -1.13 9.30
N GLN A 70 17.08 -0.40 10.27
CA GLN A 70 17.77 -0.14 11.55
C GLN A 70 17.81 -1.39 12.44
N TYR A 71 17.13 -2.48 12.04
CA TYR A 71 17.15 -3.76 12.71
C TYR A 71 17.83 -4.81 11.84
N GLY A 72 18.87 -5.42 12.42
CA GLY A 72 19.84 -6.29 11.77
C GLY A 72 19.25 -7.45 10.95
N GLN A 73 20.15 -8.06 10.17
CA GLN A 73 19.93 -9.12 9.19
C GLN A 73 19.05 -10.28 9.71
N TYR A 74 17.73 -10.15 9.60
CA TYR A 74 16.82 -11.29 9.68
C TYR A 74 16.51 -11.72 8.24
N SER A 75 16.71 -13.00 7.92
CA SER A 75 16.50 -13.57 6.57
C SER A 75 15.06 -13.49 6.04
N TYR A 76 14.10 -13.02 6.84
CA TYR A 76 12.68 -12.98 6.51
C TYR A 76 12.10 -11.57 6.74
N GLN A 77 12.71 -10.57 6.11
CA GLN A 77 12.17 -9.20 6.08
C GLN A 77 11.34 -9.00 4.82
N ARG A 78 10.11 -8.51 4.99
CA ARG A 78 9.21 -8.19 3.87
C ARG A 78 8.68 -6.77 4.01
N HIS A 79 8.89 -5.94 2.98
CA HIS A 79 8.32 -4.61 2.93
C HIS A 79 6.81 -4.67 2.66
N VAL A 80 6.06 -3.84 3.39
CA VAL A 80 4.61 -3.67 3.28
C VAL A 80 4.26 -2.19 3.42
N CYS A 81 3.09 -1.79 2.96
CA CYS A 81 2.52 -0.50 3.29
C CYS A 81 1.74 -0.61 4.59
N MET A 82 1.91 0.36 5.49
CA MET A 82 1.12 0.47 6.72
C MET A 82 0.17 1.67 6.63
N LYS A 83 -1.03 1.50 7.19
CA LYS A 83 -1.97 2.57 7.55
C LYS A 83 -2.33 2.41 9.02
N ARG A 84 -2.15 3.47 9.82
CA ARG A 84 -2.41 3.46 11.26
C ARG A 84 -3.11 4.74 11.72
N VAL A 85 -4.04 4.57 12.65
CA VAL A 85 -4.79 5.65 13.32
C VAL A 85 -4.67 5.45 14.81
N GLU A 86 -4.25 6.49 15.51
CA GLU A 86 -4.06 6.45 16.95
C GLU A 86 -4.71 7.66 17.62
N THR A 87 -5.35 7.46 18.76
CA THR A 87 -5.91 8.55 19.57
C THR A 87 -5.21 8.63 20.92
N ASP A 88 -4.63 9.79 21.21
CA ASP A 88 -4.17 10.16 22.55
C ASP A 88 -5.39 10.60 23.37
N ARG A 89 -5.78 9.78 24.35
CA ARG A 89 -6.93 10.02 25.23
C ARG A 89 -6.72 11.20 26.18
N ARG A 90 -5.48 11.51 26.54
CA ARG A 90 -5.16 12.60 27.45
C ARG A 90 -5.27 13.95 26.74
N LEU A 91 -4.83 14.02 25.49
CA LEU A 91 -4.88 15.23 24.66
C LEU A 91 -6.13 15.33 23.79
N GLY A 92 -6.89 14.23 23.63
CA GLY A 92 -8.02 14.15 22.71
C GLY A 92 -7.62 14.30 21.24
N ARG A 93 -6.39 13.88 20.89
CA ARG A 93 -5.81 14.08 19.55
C ARG A 93 -5.71 12.77 18.79
N THR A 94 -6.21 12.74 17.56
CA THR A 94 -6.10 11.59 16.66
C THR A 94 -5.03 11.85 15.61
N THR A 95 -4.08 10.92 15.52
CA THR A 95 -2.97 10.92 14.56
C THR A 95 -3.20 9.86 13.50
N TYR A 96 -3.11 10.27 12.23
CA TYR A 96 -3.17 9.41 11.06
C TYR A 96 -1.76 9.27 10.50
N SER A 97 -1.31 8.04 10.28
CA SER A 97 0.01 7.77 9.71
C SER A 97 -0.06 6.70 8.61
N ARG A 98 0.74 6.92 7.57
CA ARG A 98 0.97 6.00 6.47
C ARG A 98 2.46 5.99 6.16
N HIS A 99 3.06 4.82 5.97
CA HIS A 99 4.45 4.68 5.55
C HIS A 99 4.77 3.24 5.12
N CYS A 100 5.97 3.05 4.58
CA CYS A 100 6.57 1.72 4.38
C CYS A 100 6.95 1.10 5.72
N HIS A 101 6.58 -0.15 5.94
CA HIS A 101 6.93 -0.93 7.12
C HIS A 101 7.62 -2.22 6.70
N THR A 102 8.41 -2.82 7.59
CA THR A 102 9.10 -4.08 7.36
C THR A 102 8.59 -5.09 8.37
N LEU A 103 7.87 -6.10 7.88
CA LEU A 103 7.42 -7.21 8.72
C LEU A 103 8.64 -7.99 9.23
N VAL A 104 8.64 -8.29 10.53
CA VAL A 104 9.67 -9.10 11.19
C VAL A 104 9.08 -10.35 11.84
N GLY A 105 9.83 -11.45 11.79
CA GLY A 105 9.44 -12.70 12.45
C GLY A 105 8.13 -13.28 11.92
N ASN A 106 7.09 -13.28 12.76
CA ASN A 106 5.79 -13.90 12.47
C ASN A 106 4.71 -12.89 12.05
N GLU A 107 5.05 -11.61 11.86
CA GLU A 107 4.10 -10.60 11.41
C GLU A 107 3.62 -10.90 9.98
N ARG A 108 2.36 -10.56 9.70
CA ARG A 108 1.70 -10.85 8.42
C ARG A 108 0.94 -9.62 7.93
N VAL A 109 0.70 -9.60 6.62
CA VAL A 109 -0.26 -8.70 5.98
C VAL A 109 -1.63 -8.85 6.66
N GLY A 110 -2.34 -7.74 6.87
CA GLY A 110 -3.57 -7.65 7.67
C GLY A 110 -3.40 -6.75 8.89
N THR A 111 -4.14 -7.01 9.96
CA THR A 111 -4.11 -6.18 11.17
C THR A 111 -2.74 -6.16 11.83
N CYS A 112 -2.19 -4.97 12.10
CA CYS A 112 -0.90 -4.86 12.77
C CYS A 112 -1.00 -5.04 14.30
N PRO A 113 0.09 -5.44 14.99
CA PRO A 113 0.10 -5.51 16.44
C PRO A 113 -0.19 -4.15 17.09
N THR A 114 -1.14 -4.12 18.02
CA THR A 114 -1.54 -2.92 18.75
C THR A 114 -0.76 -2.74 20.05
N HIS A 115 0.50 -3.19 20.13
CA HIS A 115 1.25 -3.06 21.39
C HIS A 115 1.56 -1.58 21.64
N ILE A 116 0.99 -1.03 22.71
CA ILE A 116 1.13 0.38 23.06
C ILE A 116 2.00 0.50 24.31
N THR A 117 3.11 1.22 24.20
CA THR A 117 4.01 1.49 25.33
C THR A 117 3.46 2.57 26.28
N ASN A 118 2.51 3.38 25.80
CA ASN A 118 1.85 4.45 26.55
C ASN A 118 0.35 4.12 26.73
N PRO A 119 -0.17 3.99 27.96
CA PRO A 119 -1.59 3.66 28.19
C PRO A 119 -2.56 4.74 27.72
N ASP A 120 -2.09 5.99 27.52
CA ASP A 120 -2.92 7.09 27.04
C ASP A 120 -3.15 7.05 25.53
N ILE A 121 -2.36 6.27 24.78
CA ILE A 121 -2.50 6.12 23.33
C ILE A 121 -3.37 4.90 23.06
N VAL A 122 -4.31 5.00 22.13
CA VAL A 122 -5.12 3.90 21.63
C VAL A 122 -4.91 3.76 20.14
N VAL A 123 -4.66 2.54 19.66
CA VAL A 123 -4.64 2.25 18.22
C VAL A 123 -6.06 1.97 17.78
N ASP A 124 -6.69 2.95 17.13
CA ASP A 124 -8.07 2.83 16.64
C ASP A 124 -8.14 1.98 15.36
N PHE A 125 -7.09 2.03 14.55
CA PHE A 125 -6.99 1.27 13.31
C PHE A 125 -5.52 1.00 12.97
N CYS A 126 -5.21 -0.20 12.50
CA CYS A 126 -3.91 -0.47 11.91
C CYS A 126 -3.95 -1.66 10.94
N GLU A 127 -3.40 -1.47 9.75
CA GLU A 127 -3.36 -2.49 8.71
C GLU A 127 -2.05 -2.43 7.91
N TYR A 128 -1.51 -3.61 7.63
CA TYR A 128 -0.45 -3.88 6.67
C TYR A 128 -1.04 -4.42 5.36
N CYS A 129 -0.56 -3.94 4.23
CA CYS A 129 -0.93 -4.42 2.90
C CYS A 129 0.31 -4.47 1.98
N ASP A 130 0.31 -5.34 0.97
CA ASP A 130 1.52 -5.72 0.21
C ASP A 130 1.43 -5.42 -1.30
N THR A 131 0.48 -4.58 -1.70
CA THR A 131 0.32 -4.10 -3.08
C THR A 131 0.66 -2.60 -3.17
N HIS A 132 1.02 -2.12 -4.36
CA HIS A 132 1.38 -0.72 -4.55
C HIS A 132 0.23 0.20 -4.09
N GLU A 133 0.58 1.22 -3.32
CA GLU A 133 -0.30 2.31 -2.89
C GLU A 133 -1.54 1.85 -2.09
N CYS A 134 -1.55 0.61 -1.61
CA CYS A 134 -2.71 -0.01 -0.95
C CYS A 134 -3.14 0.70 0.34
N ASN A 135 -2.20 1.39 1.00
CA ASN A 135 -2.50 2.19 2.19
C ASN A 135 -3.19 3.53 1.87
N GLY A 136 -3.40 3.87 0.60
CA GLY A 136 -4.08 5.09 0.16
C GLY A 136 -5.57 5.12 0.53
N GLY A 137 -6.30 4.02 0.35
CA GLY A 137 -7.72 3.97 0.73
C GLY A 137 -8.71 3.45 -0.32
N LEU A 138 -8.22 2.75 -1.34
CA LEU A 138 -9.04 1.87 -2.16
C LEU A 138 -8.35 0.50 -2.18
N SER A 139 -8.78 -0.40 -1.29
CA SER A 139 -8.48 -1.82 -1.45
C SER A 139 -9.32 -2.30 -2.63
N VAL A 140 -8.80 -2.14 -3.85
CA VAL A 140 -9.35 -2.83 -5.01
C VAL A 140 -8.93 -4.28 -4.83
N THR A 141 -9.74 -5.03 -4.10
CA THR A 141 -9.50 -6.45 -3.85
C THR A 141 -9.34 -7.16 -5.19
N SER A 142 -8.21 -7.85 -5.30
CA SER A 142 -7.73 -8.65 -6.42
C SER A 142 -8.82 -9.58 -7.01
N THR A 143 -9.68 -9.05 -7.88
CA THR A 143 -10.73 -9.82 -8.57
C THR A 143 -10.63 -9.76 -10.10
N MET A 144 -9.53 -9.21 -10.65
CA MET A 144 -9.29 -9.20 -12.10
C MET A 144 -8.49 -10.39 -12.65
N TRP A 145 -7.98 -11.29 -11.81
CA TRP A 145 -7.10 -12.38 -12.25
C TRP A 145 -7.84 -13.65 -12.74
N SER A 146 -9.15 -13.77 -12.50
CA SER A 146 -9.95 -14.94 -12.87
C SER A 146 -10.42 -14.96 -14.33
N LEU A 147 -10.29 -13.86 -15.07
CA LEU A 147 -10.75 -13.78 -16.47
C LEU A 147 -9.71 -14.25 -17.51
N ILE A 148 -8.45 -14.36 -17.10
CA ILE A 148 -7.32 -14.68 -18.00
C ILE A 148 -7.30 -16.17 -18.41
N PRO A 149 -7.54 -17.15 -17.52
CA PRO A 149 -7.50 -18.58 -17.90
C PRO A 149 -8.63 -18.97 -18.86
N ALA A 150 -9.81 -18.36 -18.71
CA ALA A 150 -10.98 -18.64 -19.55
C ALA A 150 -10.74 -18.20 -21.01
N ALA A 151 -10.12 -17.04 -21.22
CA ALA A 151 -9.75 -16.55 -22.55
C ALA A 151 -8.69 -17.44 -23.23
N MET A 152 -7.71 -17.96 -22.47
CA MET A 152 -6.69 -18.85 -23.01
C MET A 152 -7.23 -20.23 -23.40
N ALA A 153 -8.14 -20.81 -22.61
CA ALA A 153 -8.77 -22.08 -22.94
C ALA A 153 -9.58 -22.00 -24.24
N LEU A 154 -10.28 -20.90 -24.48
CA LEU A 154 -11.04 -20.64 -25.71
C LEU A 154 -10.18 -20.53 -26.98
N VAL A 155 -8.92 -20.08 -26.85
CA VAL A 155 -7.99 -19.98 -27.98
C VAL A 155 -7.27 -21.30 -28.26
N LEU A 156 -7.07 -22.14 -27.25
CA LEU A 156 -6.40 -23.45 -27.39
C LEU A 156 -7.34 -24.60 -27.77
N LEU A 157 -8.65 -24.43 -27.58
CA LEU A 157 -9.69 -25.40 -27.95
C LEU A 157 -10.23 -25.22 -29.39
N LYS A 158 -9.65 -24.29 -30.16
CA LYS A 158 -9.90 -24.08 -31.59
C LYS A 158 -8.68 -24.47 -32.41
#